data_AF-A0A955J0Y0-F1
#
_entry.id   AF-A0A955J0Y0-F1
#
_cell.length_a   1.000
_cell.length_b   1.000
_cell.length_c   1.000
_cell.angle_alpha   90.00
_cell.angle_beta   90.00
_cell.angle_gamma   90.00
#
_symmetry.space_group_name_H-M   'P 1'
#
loop_
_entity.id
_entity.type
_entity.pdbx_description
1 polymer ?
#
loop_
_entity_poly.entity_id
_entity_poly.type
_entity_poly.pdbx_seq_one_letter_code
_entity_poly.pdbx_strand_id
1 'polypeptide(L)'
;MQVSAEAIGTVLEALSSHNRSATTAKLNPFKIGQAYLIRSVTTYTLGRVKAIIGDFLVVEDGGWLADTGRFSTALAAGSVNEFEKANCDIIVSLGGIVDAYDWRLELPKETK
;
A
#
# COMPACT_ATOMS: atom_id res chain seq x y z
N MET A 1 -37.33 18.52 -33.99
CA MET A 1 -35.92 18.59 -34.43
C MET A 1 -35.35 17.18 -34.32
N GLN A 2 -35.24 16.46 -35.43
CA GLN A 2 -34.80 15.06 -35.45
C GLN A 2 -33.30 15.05 -35.78
N VAL A 3 -32.48 14.57 -34.84
CA VAL A 3 -31.02 14.47 -35.04
C VAL A 3 -30.76 13.25 -35.93
N SER A 4 -29.96 13.41 -36.99
CA SER A 4 -29.67 12.33 -37.93
C SER A 4 -28.75 11.27 -37.31
N ALA A 5 -28.86 10.01 -37.76
CA ALA A 5 -28.02 8.92 -37.29
C ALA A 5 -26.52 9.18 -37.51
N GLU A 6 -26.16 9.93 -38.57
CA GLU A 6 -24.79 10.37 -38.83
C GLU A 6 -24.27 11.34 -37.77
N ALA A 7 -25.10 12.27 -37.30
CA ALA A 7 -24.71 13.21 -36.24
C ALA A 7 -24.46 12.48 -34.91
N ILE A 8 -25.20 11.41 -34.63
CA ILE A 8 -24.98 10.55 -33.46
C ILE A 8 -23.66 9.78 -33.59
N GLY A 9 -23.37 9.24 -34.78
CA GLY A 9 -22.12 8.52 -35.06
C GLY A 9 -20.88 9.39 -34.84
N THR A 10 -20.88 10.61 -35.39
CA THR A 10 -19.76 11.55 -35.24
C THR A 10 -19.51 11.95 -33.79
N VAL A 11 -20.57 12.12 -32.99
CA VAL A 11 -20.44 12.44 -31.56
C VAL A 11 -19.87 11.24 -30.79
N LEU A 12 -20.30 10.01 -31.10
CA LEU A 12 -19.77 8.81 -30.46
C LEU A 12 -18.28 8.59 -30.75
N GLU A 13 -17.82 8.86 -31.97
CA GLU A 13 -16.40 8.78 -32.34
C GLU A 13 -15.58 9.90 -31.67
N ALA A 14 -16.12 11.11 -31.60
CA ALA A 14 -15.48 12.23 -30.91
C ALA A 14 -15.35 11.98 -29.39
N LEU A 15 -16.37 11.39 -28.75
CA LEU A 15 -16.33 11.01 -27.33
C LEU A 15 -15.35 9.86 -27.08
N SER A 16 -15.28 8.89 -27.99
CA SER A 16 -14.36 7.75 -27.90
C SER A 16 -12.90 8.14 -28.08
N SER A 17 -12.63 9.20 -28.85
CA SER A 17 -11.28 9.75 -29.06
C SER A 17 -10.83 10.67 -27.92
N HIS A 18 -11.75 11.35 -27.22
CA HIS A 18 -11.43 12.24 -26.09
C HIS A 18 -11.31 11.53 -24.72
N ASN A 19 -11.75 10.28 -24.59
CA ASN A 19 -11.64 9.53 -23.32
C ASN A 19 -10.47 8.53 -23.26
N ARG A 20 -9.47 8.65 -24.13
CA ARG A 20 -8.22 7.86 -24.03
C ARG A 20 -7.21 8.54 -23.12
N SER A 21 -7.60 8.93 -21.91
CA SER A 21 -6.63 8.86 -20.82
C SER A 21 -6.59 7.39 -20.43
N ALA A 22 -5.77 6.60 -21.12
CA ALA A 22 -5.40 5.29 -20.63
C ALA A 22 -4.92 5.53 -19.20
N THR A 23 -5.71 5.13 -18.22
CA THR A 23 -5.33 5.23 -16.82
C THR A 23 -4.15 4.30 -16.69
N THR A 24 -2.93 4.84 -16.82
CA THR A 24 -1.71 4.07 -16.67
C THR A 24 -1.78 3.50 -15.27
N ALA A 25 -2.11 2.22 -15.16
CA ALA A 25 -2.23 1.55 -13.89
C ALA A 25 -0.87 1.74 -13.19
N LYS A 26 -0.88 2.53 -12.11
CA LYS A 26 0.33 2.85 -11.38
C LYS A 26 0.85 1.52 -10.83
N LEU A 27 2.00 1.07 -11.33
CA LEU A 27 2.61 -0.16 -10.82
C LEU A 27 2.92 0.04 -9.35
N ASN A 28 2.36 -0.83 -8.51
CA ASN A 28 2.54 -0.80 -7.08
C ASN A 28 3.35 -2.04 -6.65
N PRO A 29 4.51 -1.87 -5.98
CA PRO A 29 5.35 -3.00 -5.58
C PRO A 29 4.78 -3.81 -4.40
N PHE A 30 3.78 -3.28 -3.69
CA PHE A 30 3.15 -3.94 -2.55
C PHE A 30 2.15 -5.00 -3.01
N LYS A 31 2.15 -6.15 -2.32
CA LYS A 31 1.22 -7.26 -2.58
C LYS A 31 0.20 -7.36 -1.44
N ILE A 32 -1.08 -7.42 -1.78
CA ILE A 32 -2.14 -7.73 -0.82
C ILE A 32 -1.88 -9.11 -0.21
N GLY A 33 -2.02 -9.23 1.11
CA GLY A 33 -1.72 -10.43 1.89
C GLY A 33 -0.24 -10.58 2.31
N GLN A 34 0.68 -9.77 1.78
CA GLN A 34 2.09 -9.81 2.16
C GLN A 34 2.37 -8.87 3.34
N ALA A 35 3.21 -9.32 4.27
CA ALA A 35 3.72 -8.50 5.35
C ALA A 35 4.95 -7.71 4.93
N TYR A 36 5.04 -6.47 5.41
CA TYR A 36 6.16 -5.57 5.14
C TYR A 36 6.60 -4.86 6.42
N LEU A 37 7.90 -4.65 6.53
CA LEU A 37 8.47 -3.63 7.40
C LEU A 37 8.59 -2.34 6.57
N ILE A 38 7.74 -1.36 6.85
CA ILE A 38 7.63 -0.10 6.12
C ILE A 38 8.25 1.00 6.97
N ARG A 39 9.24 1.74 6.47
CA ARG A 39 9.83 2.86 7.20
C ARG A 39 9.38 4.19 6.62
N SER A 40 8.93 5.05 7.51
CA SER A 40 8.84 6.49 7.28
C SER A 40 10.09 7.18 7.83
N VAL A 41 10.11 8.50 7.84
CA VAL A 41 11.25 9.29 8.35
C VAL A 41 11.52 9.01 9.84
N THR A 42 10.48 8.82 10.66
CA THR A 42 10.61 8.72 12.13
C THR A 42 10.05 7.43 12.71
N THR A 43 9.26 6.66 11.97
CA THR A 43 8.56 5.49 12.51
C THR A 43 8.60 4.31 11.56
N TYR A 44 8.59 3.11 12.11
CA TYR A 44 8.44 1.88 11.34
C TYR A 44 7.05 1.30 11.59
N THR A 45 6.37 0.91 10.51
CA THR A 45 5.13 0.14 10.55
C THR A 45 5.47 -1.28 10.13
N LEU A 46 5.12 -2.26 10.96
CA LEU A 46 5.22 -3.67 10.61
C LEU A 46 3.82 -4.25 10.54
N GLY A 47 3.44 -4.86 9.42
CA GLY A 47 2.13 -5.48 9.29
C GLY A 47 1.84 -6.02 7.89
N ARG A 48 0.64 -6.56 7.69
CA ARG A 48 0.19 -7.17 6.43
C ARG A 48 -0.62 -6.20 5.60
N VAL A 49 -0.32 -6.07 4.31
CA VAL A 49 -1.14 -5.24 3.40
C VAL A 49 -2.49 -5.91 3.20
N LYS A 50 -3.55 -5.27 3.69
CA LYS A 50 -4.94 -5.67 3.50
C LYS A 50 -5.52 -5.15 2.20
N ALA A 51 -5.24 -3.89 1.88
CA ALA A 51 -5.74 -3.23 0.67
C ALA A 51 -4.82 -2.10 0.20
N ILE A 52 -4.97 -1.74 -1.07
CA ILE A 52 -4.31 -0.58 -1.69
C ILE A 52 -5.43 0.30 -2.23
N ILE A 53 -5.57 1.51 -1.69
CA ILE A 53 -6.65 2.44 -2.02
C ILE A 53 -6.04 3.78 -2.43
N GLY A 54 -6.04 4.06 -3.73
CA GLY A 54 -5.35 5.24 -4.28
C GLY A 54 -3.87 5.21 -3.92
N ASP A 55 -3.39 6.26 -3.24
CA ASP A 55 -2.01 6.38 -2.76
C ASP A 55 -1.83 5.94 -1.30
N PHE A 56 -2.74 5.11 -0.77
CA PHE A 56 -2.66 4.58 0.60
C PHE A 56 -2.60 3.06 0.65
N LEU A 57 -1.80 2.55 1.59
CA LEU A 57 -1.83 1.16 2.03
C LEU A 57 -2.70 1.06 3.28
N VAL A 58 -3.60 0.08 3.30
CA VAL A 58 -4.30 -0.35 4.50
C VAL A 58 -3.57 -1.58 5.02
N VAL A 59 -3.05 -1.50 6.25
CA VAL A 59 -2.22 -2.53 6.87
C VAL A 59 -2.94 -3.11 8.08
N GLU A 60 -3.13 -4.42 8.09
CA GLU A 60 -3.76 -5.18 9.18
C GLU A 60 -2.73 -6.03 9.94
N ASP A 61 -3.15 -6.59 11.08
CA ASP A 61 -2.33 -7.46 11.94
C ASP A 61 -0.95 -6.87 12.27
N GLY A 62 -0.84 -5.55 12.26
CA GLY A 62 0.40 -4.82 12.41
C GLY A 62 0.49 -3.99 13.68
N GLY A 63 1.53 -3.17 13.73
CA GLY A 63 1.80 -2.28 14.84
C GLY A 63 2.92 -1.30 14.53
N TRP A 64 3.14 -0.41 15.49
CA TRP A 64 4.30 0.45 15.50
C TRP A 64 5.51 -0.34 15.97
N LEU A 65 6.58 -0.32 15.18
CA LEU A 65 7.85 -0.95 15.52
C LEU A 65 8.85 0.15 15.89
N ALA A 66 9.04 0.38 17.19
CA ALA A 66 9.87 1.46 17.70
C ALA A 66 11.37 1.12 17.67
N ASP A 67 11.73 -0.14 17.98
CA ASP A 67 13.12 -0.60 17.97
C ASP A 67 13.27 -2.01 17.39
N THR A 68 14.02 -2.11 16.29
CA THR A 68 14.37 -3.38 15.64
C THR A 68 15.52 -4.11 16.33
N GLY A 69 16.27 -3.45 17.22
CA GLY A 69 17.61 -3.86 17.61
C GLY A 69 18.55 -3.81 16.40
N ARG A 70 19.24 -4.92 16.11
CA ARG A 70 20.05 -5.02 14.88
C ARG A 70 19.14 -5.29 13.68
N PHE A 71 19.00 -4.30 12.81
CA PHE A 71 18.11 -4.33 11.65
C PHE A 71 18.24 -5.58 10.77
N SER A 72 19.47 -5.99 10.43
CA SER A 72 19.70 -7.21 9.65
C SER A 72 19.24 -8.49 10.37
N THR A 73 19.41 -8.55 11.69
CA THR A 73 18.89 -9.64 12.53
C THR A 73 17.37 -9.63 12.58
N ALA A 74 16.75 -8.45 12.69
CA ALA A 74 15.29 -8.33 12.66
C ALA A 74 14.72 -8.88 11.35
N LEU A 75 15.31 -8.54 10.20
CA LEU A 75 14.88 -9.07 8.89
C LEU A 75 15.11 -10.57 8.73
N ALA A 76 16.19 -11.12 9.29
CA ALA A 76 16.55 -12.53 9.13
C ALA A 76 15.82 -13.46 10.12
N ALA A 77 15.61 -13.02 11.35
CA ALA A 77 15.13 -13.84 12.46
C ALA A 77 13.84 -13.33 13.12
N GLY A 78 13.35 -12.15 12.76
CA GLY A 78 12.07 -11.62 13.24
C GLY A 78 12.12 -11.11 14.68
N SER A 79 13.31 -11.10 15.27
CA SER A 79 13.55 -10.61 16.61
C SER A 79 13.69 -9.09 16.59
N VAL A 80 12.78 -8.42 17.27
CA VAL A 80 12.77 -6.97 17.50
C VAL A 80 12.85 -6.65 18.98
N ASN A 81 13.18 -5.42 19.37
CA ASN A 81 13.26 -5.03 20.78
C ASN A 81 11.93 -4.50 21.30
N GLU A 82 11.31 -3.57 20.57
CA GLU A 82 10.10 -2.86 21.00
C GLU A 82 9.07 -2.82 19.87
N PHE A 83 7.89 -3.37 20.13
CA PHE A 83 6.78 -3.42 19.19
C PHE A 83 5.47 -3.17 19.91
N GLU A 84 4.67 -2.24 19.41
CA GLU A 84 3.34 -1.92 19.93
C GLU A 84 2.27 -2.33 18.93
N LYS A 85 1.45 -3.32 19.30
CA LYS A 85 0.38 -3.84 18.45
C LYS A 85 -0.71 -2.77 18.26
N ALA A 86 -1.08 -2.52 17.01
CA ALA A 86 -2.23 -1.68 16.72
C ALA A 86 -3.54 -2.48 16.93
N ASN A 87 -4.52 -1.85 17.58
CA ASN A 87 -5.87 -2.41 17.76
C ASN A 87 -6.80 -2.11 16.56
N CYS A 88 -6.25 -1.57 15.48
CA CYS A 88 -6.97 -1.15 14.28
C CYS A 88 -6.07 -1.28 13.05
N ASP A 89 -6.67 -1.13 11.86
CA ASP A 89 -5.92 -1.02 10.61
C ASP A 89 -5.06 0.26 10.62
N ILE A 90 -3.82 0.14 10.13
CA ILE A 90 -2.88 1.25 9.96
C ILE A 90 -2.99 1.75 8.53
N ILE A 91 -3.16 3.05 8.33
CA ILE A 91 -3.25 3.67 7.01
C ILE A 91 -1.94 4.39 6.72
N VAL A 92 -1.21 3.96 5.69
CA VAL A 92 0.11 4.49 5.33
C VAL A 92 0.05 5.16 3.96
N SER A 93 0.46 6.42 3.86
CA SER A 93 0.60 7.12 2.58
C SER A 93 1.84 6.64 1.82
N LEU A 94 1.70 6.27 0.55
CA LEU A 94 2.80 5.85 -0.32
C LEU A 94 3.86 6.95 -0.48
N GLY A 95 3.46 8.23 -0.46
CA GLY A 95 4.39 9.36 -0.58
C GLY A 95 5.24 9.60 0.67
N GLY A 96 4.87 9.01 1.81
CA GLY A 96 5.61 9.13 3.08
C GLY A 96 6.56 7.96 3.36
N ILE A 97 6.61 6.97 2.48
CA ILE A 97 7.47 5.78 2.63
C ILE A 97 8.89 6.15 2.17
N VAL A 98 9.86 5.93 3.04
CA VAL A 98 11.29 6.06 2.71
C VAL A 98 11.77 4.77 2.04
N ASP A 99 11.46 3.62 2.63
CA ASP A 99 11.67 2.29 2.05
C ASP A 99 10.74 1.23 2.70
N ALA A 100 10.70 0.05 2.10
CA ALA A 100 9.96 -1.09 2.62
C ALA A 100 10.69 -2.40 2.32
N TYR A 101 10.60 -3.36 3.24
CA TYR A 101 11.23 -4.68 3.14
C TYR A 101 10.16 -5.76 3.28
N ASP A 102 10.23 -6.79 2.44
CA ASP A 102 9.41 -7.99 2.63
C ASP A 102 9.63 -8.54 4.05
N TRP A 103 8.56 -8.68 4.81
CA TRP A 103 8.60 -9.42 6.07
C TRP A 103 8.11 -10.85 5.83
N ARG A 104 9.04 -11.80 5.81
CA ARG A 104 8.76 -13.22 5.47
C ARG A 104 8.54 -14.12 6.68
N LEU A 105 8.54 -13.53 7.86
CA LEU A 105 8.46 -14.22 9.14
C LEU A 105 7.09 -13.99 9.77
N GLU A 106 6.77 -14.71 10.84
CA GLU A 106 5.55 -14.42 11.60
C GLU A 106 5.56 -12.99 12.15
N LEU A 107 4.39 -12.35 12.16
CA LEU A 107 4.22 -11.03 12.76
C LEU A 107 4.15 -11.16 14.29
N PRO A 108 4.71 -10.22 15.05
CA PRO A 108 4.51 -10.18 16.49
C PRO A 108 3.03 -10.10 16.86
N LYS A 109 2.63 -10.90 17.85
CA LYS A 109 1.22 -11.04 18.26
C LYS A 109 0.83 -10.11 19.40
N GLU A 110 1.79 -9.72 20.23
CA GLU A 110 1.58 -8.94 21.45
C GLU A 110 2.56 -7.77 21.52
N THR A 111 2.18 -6.73 22.27
CA THR A 111 3.04 -5.59 22.58
C THR A 111 4.17 -6.00 23.52
N LYS A 112 5.38 -5.51 23.26
CA LYS A 112 6.55 -5.71 24.12
C LYS A 112 7.48 -4.50 24.11
#